data_AF-A0AAE3FHK7-F1
#
_entry.id   AF-A0AAE3FHK7-F1
#
_cell.length_a   1.000
_cell.length_b   1.000
_cell.length_c   1.000
_cell.angle_alpha   90.00
_cell.angle_beta   90.00
_cell.angle_gamma   90.00
#
_symmetry.space_group_name_H-M   'P 1'
#
loop_
_entity.id
_entity.type
_entity.pdbx_description
1 polymer ?
#
loop_
_entity_poly.entity_id
_entity_poly.type
_entity_poly.pdbx_seq_one_letter_code
_entity_poly.pdbx_strand_id
1 'polypeptide(L)'
;MIFLKSFRIPTDDEEEFFFIPPPVNPDYKTKNFRTVYQTKYPFLFFPGRGVPELEFSDITIFCGDNGCGKSTLLNIISEKLSLPRETPYNRSDFFEDYTELCRYSLSGKISDNSRIITSDDVFDRVLDIRRLNQCIDDRRAELIGEYITERRNEEPNNLSGLEDYDRWKKAHSMRKKSATQSQYIRANLRRNAEERSNGESALAFFVDRIADGGLYLLDEPENSLSPGNQMRLKYFIEDCARSRCQFIISTHSPFLLSLRYAKIYDLDTVPVTVAPSWTDLEGVRVYRDFFAEHEEDFGD
;
A
#
# COMPACT_ATOMS: atom_id res chain seq x y z
N MET A 1 4.03 -17.25 14.21
CA MET A 1 2.71 -17.58 14.84
C MET A 1 1.69 -17.27 13.77
N ILE A 2 0.96 -18.28 13.31
CA ILE A 2 0.13 -18.15 12.11
C ILE A 2 -1.26 -17.65 12.54
N PHE A 3 -1.77 -16.57 11.94
CA PHE A 3 -3.14 -16.07 12.16
C PHE A 3 -4.12 -16.77 11.21
N LEU A 4 -3.91 -16.59 9.90
CA LEU A 4 -4.66 -17.24 8.84
C LEU A 4 -3.98 -18.56 8.48
N LYS A 5 -4.67 -19.70 8.65
CA LYS A 5 -4.15 -21.03 8.32
C LYS A 5 -4.42 -21.41 6.88
N SER A 6 -5.69 -21.29 6.47
CA SER A 6 -6.09 -21.62 5.12
C SER A 6 -7.16 -20.67 4.59
N PHE A 7 -7.22 -20.57 3.27
CA PHE A 7 -8.22 -19.79 2.54
C PHE A 7 -8.60 -20.52 1.25
N ARG A 8 -9.90 -20.63 1.00
CA ARG A 8 -10.49 -21.27 -0.18
C ARG A 8 -11.36 -20.25 -0.90
N ILE A 9 -11.03 -19.99 -2.16
CA ILE A 9 -11.91 -19.28 -3.09
C ILE A 9 -13.05 -20.21 -3.54
N PRO A 10 -14.17 -19.68 -4.04
CA PRO A 10 -15.24 -20.48 -4.61
C PRO A 10 -14.74 -21.40 -5.72
N THR A 11 -15.26 -22.61 -5.78
CA THR A 11 -14.97 -23.53 -6.91
C THR A 11 -15.72 -23.12 -8.17
N ASP A 12 -15.24 -23.56 -9.33
CA ASP A 12 -15.89 -23.35 -10.63
C ASP A 12 -17.39 -23.71 -10.58
N ASP A 13 -17.75 -24.82 -9.93
CA ASP A 13 -19.15 -25.23 -9.72
C ASP A 13 -19.95 -24.26 -8.83
N GLU A 14 -19.32 -23.69 -7.79
CA GLU A 14 -19.95 -22.74 -6.87
C GLU A 14 -20.17 -21.38 -7.57
N GLU A 15 -19.21 -20.95 -8.39
CA GLU A 15 -19.34 -19.76 -9.23
C GLU A 15 -20.41 -19.94 -10.32
N GLU A 16 -20.45 -21.10 -10.99
CA GLU A 16 -21.48 -21.38 -11.99
C GLU A 16 -22.86 -21.39 -11.36
N PHE A 17 -23.04 -22.11 -10.24
CA PHE A 17 -24.30 -22.20 -9.51
C PHE A 17 -24.85 -20.83 -9.09
N PHE A 18 -23.98 -19.89 -8.72
CA PHE A 18 -24.37 -18.52 -8.37
C PHE A 18 -25.14 -17.80 -9.50
N PHE A 19 -24.84 -18.11 -10.77
CA PHE A 19 -25.49 -17.50 -11.93
C PHE A 19 -26.65 -18.31 -12.53
N ILE A 20 -26.97 -19.51 -12.00
CA ILE A 20 -28.08 -20.33 -12.51
C ILE A 20 -29.42 -19.81 -11.96
N PRO A 21 -30.42 -19.48 -12.81
CA PRO A 21 -31.71 -18.98 -12.34
C PRO A 21 -32.59 -20.06 -11.67
N PRO A 22 -33.66 -19.67 -10.95
CA PRO A 22 -34.65 -20.61 -10.42
C PRO A 22 -35.30 -21.45 -11.53
N PRO A 23 -35.71 -22.71 -11.27
CA PRO A 23 -35.84 -23.34 -9.95
C PRO A 23 -34.55 -23.98 -9.40
N VAL A 24 -33.42 -23.91 -10.12
CA VAL A 24 -32.19 -24.63 -9.75
C VAL A 24 -31.47 -23.98 -8.56
N ASN A 25 -31.34 -22.66 -8.56
CA ASN A 25 -30.79 -21.90 -7.43
C ASN A 25 -31.91 -21.15 -6.70
N PRO A 26 -32.31 -21.57 -5.48
CA PRO A 26 -33.31 -20.86 -4.69
C PRO A 26 -32.80 -19.53 -4.12
N ASP A 27 -31.49 -19.37 -3.95
CA ASP A 27 -30.82 -18.17 -3.44
C ASP A 27 -30.43 -17.18 -4.55
N TYR A 28 -31.00 -17.35 -5.75
CA TYR A 28 -30.67 -16.54 -6.91
C TYR A 28 -30.97 -15.06 -6.67
N LYS A 29 -29.92 -14.23 -6.65
CA LYS A 29 -30.05 -12.80 -6.41
C LYS A 29 -30.63 -12.11 -7.66
N THR A 30 -31.69 -11.32 -7.51
CA THR A 30 -32.38 -10.65 -8.64
C THR A 30 -31.46 -9.70 -9.43
N LYS A 31 -30.37 -9.23 -8.81
CA LYS A 31 -29.32 -8.44 -9.48
C LYS A 31 -28.62 -9.22 -10.60
N ASN A 32 -28.56 -10.55 -10.53
CA ASN A 32 -27.93 -11.39 -11.54
C ASN A 32 -28.66 -11.33 -12.91
N PHE A 33 -29.93 -10.92 -12.95
CA PHE A 33 -30.70 -10.69 -14.19
C PHE A 33 -30.43 -9.33 -14.84
N ARG A 34 -29.84 -8.37 -14.13
CA ARG A 34 -29.75 -7.00 -14.62
C ARG A 34 -28.60 -6.86 -15.61
N THR A 35 -28.89 -6.31 -16.77
CA THR A 35 -27.91 -5.99 -17.83
C THR A 35 -27.16 -4.68 -17.59
N VAL A 36 -27.43 -4.00 -16.47
CA VAL A 36 -26.80 -2.72 -16.10
C VAL A 36 -25.35 -2.91 -15.64
N TYR A 37 -25.01 -4.09 -15.15
CA TYR A 37 -23.66 -4.37 -14.65
C TYR A 37 -22.70 -4.67 -15.81
N GLN A 38 -21.65 -3.85 -15.92
CA GLN A 38 -20.63 -3.99 -16.96
C GLN A 38 -19.56 -5.04 -16.59
N THR A 39 -19.44 -5.39 -15.31
CA THR A 39 -18.48 -6.38 -14.81
C THR A 39 -19.09 -7.25 -13.72
N LYS A 40 -18.67 -8.50 -13.67
CA LYS A 40 -19.00 -9.49 -12.63
C LYS A 40 -17.84 -9.73 -11.65
N TYR A 41 -16.79 -8.91 -11.73
CA TYR A 41 -15.58 -9.06 -10.92
C TYR A 41 -15.88 -9.23 -9.42
N PRO A 42 -15.29 -10.21 -8.72
CA PRO A 42 -14.20 -11.09 -9.14
C PRO A 42 -14.67 -12.45 -9.68
N PHE A 43 -15.98 -12.68 -9.87
CA PHE A 43 -16.47 -13.91 -10.51
C PHE A 43 -15.91 -14.04 -11.94
N LEU A 44 -15.76 -15.29 -12.38
CA LEU A 44 -15.25 -15.66 -13.71
C LEU A 44 -13.77 -15.28 -13.93
N PHE A 45 -13.06 -14.87 -12.88
CA PHE A 45 -11.65 -14.50 -12.97
C PHE A 45 -10.70 -15.68 -12.74
N PHE A 46 -10.99 -16.53 -11.75
CA PHE A 46 -10.20 -17.71 -11.38
C PHE A 46 -10.64 -19.05 -11.99
N PRO A 47 -11.87 -19.24 -12.54
CA PRO A 47 -12.24 -20.50 -13.16
C PRO A 47 -11.23 -20.99 -14.20
N GLY A 48 -10.95 -22.29 -14.19
CA GLY A 48 -9.93 -22.91 -15.05
C GLY A 48 -8.48 -22.70 -14.61
N ARG A 49 -8.17 -21.86 -13.60
CA ARG A 49 -6.82 -21.77 -13.02
C ARG A 49 -6.53 -22.86 -11.99
N GLY A 50 -7.55 -23.56 -11.50
CA GLY A 50 -7.39 -24.65 -10.54
C GLY A 50 -6.71 -24.22 -9.23
N VAL A 51 -7.13 -23.07 -8.67
CA VAL A 51 -6.57 -22.56 -7.42
C VAL A 51 -6.93 -23.52 -6.28
N PRO A 52 -5.96 -24.15 -5.61
CA PRO A 52 -6.23 -25.06 -4.52
C PRO A 52 -6.66 -24.29 -3.26
N GLU A 53 -7.03 -25.01 -2.20
CA GLU A 53 -7.06 -24.40 -0.88
C GLU A 53 -5.65 -23.89 -0.53
N LEU A 54 -5.56 -22.59 -0.30
CA LEU A 54 -4.32 -21.90 -0.01
C LEU A 54 -4.01 -22.09 1.47
N GLU A 55 -2.86 -22.67 1.77
CA GLU A 55 -2.36 -22.86 3.12
C GLU A 55 -1.23 -21.89 3.37
N PHE A 56 -1.34 -21.08 4.41
CA PHE A 56 -0.39 -20.02 4.70
C PHE A 56 0.66 -20.44 5.72
N SER A 57 1.82 -19.81 5.62
CA SER A 57 2.92 -19.91 6.58
C SER A 57 3.19 -18.53 7.20
N ASP A 58 4.27 -18.38 7.98
CA ASP A 58 4.64 -17.07 8.53
C ASP A 58 4.92 -16.04 7.41
N ILE A 59 5.46 -16.48 6.27
CA ILE A 59 5.61 -15.68 5.04
C ILE A 59 5.07 -16.47 3.85
N THR A 60 3.99 -16.01 3.25
CA THR A 60 3.44 -16.58 2.02
C THR A 60 3.49 -15.55 0.91
N ILE A 61 3.90 -15.97 -0.28
CA ILE A 61 4.06 -15.09 -1.44
C ILE A 61 3.18 -15.62 -2.59
N PHE A 62 2.44 -14.72 -3.22
CA PHE A 62 1.79 -14.93 -4.50
C PHE A 62 2.67 -14.31 -5.59
N CYS A 63 3.21 -15.15 -6.46
CA CYS A 63 4.01 -14.78 -7.61
C CYS A 63 3.21 -15.01 -8.90
N GLY A 64 3.55 -14.23 -9.92
CA GLY A 64 3.13 -14.45 -11.30
C GLY A 64 3.12 -13.15 -12.09
N ASP A 65 2.75 -13.23 -13.36
CA ASP A 65 2.75 -12.12 -14.30
C ASP A 65 1.63 -11.12 -14.04
N ASN A 66 1.71 -9.97 -14.72
CA ASN A 66 0.69 -8.93 -14.61
C ASN A 66 -0.66 -9.48 -15.10
N GLY A 67 -1.70 -9.29 -14.27
CA GLY A 67 -3.04 -9.79 -14.57
C GLY A 67 -3.31 -11.25 -14.19
N CYS A 68 -2.38 -11.95 -13.53
CA CYS A 68 -2.65 -13.31 -13.02
C CYS A 68 -3.57 -13.36 -11.79
N GLY A 69 -3.86 -12.20 -11.17
CA GLY A 69 -4.83 -12.10 -10.09
C GLY A 69 -4.27 -11.95 -8.68
N LYS A 70 -2.96 -11.71 -8.51
CA LYS A 70 -2.33 -11.55 -7.18
C LYS A 70 -3.04 -10.49 -6.32
N SER A 71 -3.18 -9.28 -6.85
CA SER A 71 -3.87 -8.17 -6.18
C SER A 71 -5.34 -8.48 -5.94
N THR A 72 -6.01 -9.14 -6.90
CA THR A 72 -7.40 -9.60 -6.74
C THR A 72 -7.53 -10.58 -5.56
N LEU A 73 -6.64 -11.57 -5.47
CA LEU A 73 -6.65 -12.56 -4.40
C LEU A 73 -6.39 -11.91 -3.04
N LEU A 74 -5.42 -10.99 -2.93
CA LEU A 74 -5.20 -10.21 -1.72
C LEU A 74 -6.40 -9.34 -1.33
N ASN A 75 -7.05 -8.70 -2.31
CA ASN A 75 -8.25 -7.91 -2.06
C ASN A 75 -9.41 -8.77 -1.54
N ILE A 76 -9.59 -9.98 -2.08
CA ILE A 76 -10.61 -10.93 -1.62
C ILE A 76 -10.32 -11.40 -0.19
N ILE A 77 -9.05 -11.73 0.12
CA ILE A 77 -8.66 -12.14 1.48
C ILE A 77 -8.84 -10.97 2.46
N SER A 78 -8.38 -9.76 2.12
CA SER A 78 -8.49 -8.59 3.00
C SER A 78 -9.94 -8.23 3.31
N GLU A 79 -10.83 -8.21 2.31
CA GLU A 79 -12.27 -7.93 2.51
C GLU A 79 -12.93 -9.02 3.37
N LYS A 80 -12.67 -10.30 3.09
CA LYS A 80 -13.26 -11.42 3.84
C LYS A 80 -12.82 -11.44 5.30
N LEU A 81 -11.61 -10.98 5.60
CA LEU A 81 -11.09 -10.82 6.95
C LEU A 81 -11.41 -9.44 7.55
N SER A 82 -12.07 -8.55 6.80
CA SER A 82 -12.39 -7.17 7.19
C SER A 82 -11.16 -6.39 7.67
N LEU A 83 -10.03 -6.55 6.97
CA LEU A 83 -8.80 -5.86 7.30
C LEU A 83 -8.90 -4.36 6.93
N PRO A 84 -8.39 -3.46 7.77
CA PRO A 84 -8.29 -2.04 7.45
C PRO A 84 -7.48 -1.79 6.18
N ARG A 85 -7.98 -0.89 5.32
CA ARG A 85 -7.27 -0.35 4.15
C ARG A 85 -7.40 1.17 4.09
N GLU A 86 -6.42 1.85 3.48
CA GLU A 86 -6.44 3.31 3.33
C GLU A 86 -6.89 3.72 1.92
N THR A 87 -6.39 3.03 0.89
CA THR A 87 -6.73 3.28 -0.50
C THR A 87 -7.94 2.48 -0.99
N PRO A 88 -8.80 3.06 -1.85
CA PRO A 88 -9.85 2.32 -2.54
C PRO A 88 -9.26 1.30 -3.53
N TYR A 89 -10.06 0.30 -3.90
CA TYR A 89 -9.67 -0.73 -4.85
C TYR A 89 -10.85 -1.05 -5.79
N ASN A 90 -10.57 -1.79 -6.86
CA ASN A 90 -11.59 -2.23 -7.79
C ASN A 90 -12.61 -3.13 -7.08
N ARG A 91 -13.84 -2.62 -6.95
CA ARG A 91 -14.98 -3.32 -6.37
C ARG A 91 -16.11 -3.33 -7.39
N SER A 92 -16.86 -4.43 -7.46
CA SER A 92 -18.12 -4.49 -8.20
C SER A 92 -19.27 -4.81 -7.24
N ASP A 93 -20.50 -4.68 -7.71
CA ASP A 93 -21.71 -5.08 -6.98
C ASP A 93 -21.76 -6.58 -6.63
N PHE A 94 -20.90 -7.39 -7.25
CA PHE A 94 -20.77 -8.83 -7.01
C PHE A 94 -19.62 -9.17 -6.04
N PHE A 95 -18.80 -8.20 -5.66
CA PHE A 95 -17.61 -8.47 -4.84
C PHE A 95 -17.97 -9.04 -3.47
N GLU A 96 -18.97 -8.45 -2.79
CA GLU A 96 -19.46 -8.95 -1.51
C GLU A 96 -19.97 -10.39 -1.62
N ASP A 97 -20.75 -10.71 -2.66
CA ASP A 97 -21.28 -12.07 -2.86
C ASP A 97 -20.15 -13.09 -3.03
N TYR A 98 -19.10 -12.72 -3.76
CA TYR A 98 -17.95 -13.59 -3.94
C TYR A 98 -17.23 -13.86 -2.62
N THR A 99 -17.04 -12.81 -1.82
CA THR A 99 -16.41 -12.96 -0.50
C THR A 99 -17.28 -13.79 0.44
N GLU A 100 -18.62 -13.73 0.35
CA GLU A 100 -19.52 -14.59 1.12
C GLU A 100 -19.25 -16.08 0.85
N LEU A 101 -19.03 -16.45 -0.41
CA LEU A 101 -18.73 -17.82 -0.83
C LEU A 101 -17.33 -18.32 -0.41
N CYS A 102 -16.38 -17.40 -0.19
CA CYS A 102 -15.03 -17.75 0.27
C CYS A 102 -15.06 -18.35 1.69
N ARG A 103 -14.16 -19.30 1.96
CA ARG A 103 -13.99 -19.93 3.28
C ARG A 103 -12.57 -19.73 3.79
N TYR A 104 -12.41 -19.63 5.10
CA TYR A 104 -11.10 -19.47 5.72
C TYR A 104 -11.03 -20.17 7.08
N SER A 105 -9.82 -20.46 7.52
CA SER A 105 -9.52 -21.04 8.83
C SER A 105 -8.50 -20.19 9.56
N LEU A 106 -8.77 -19.85 10.84
CA LEU A 106 -7.87 -19.08 11.69
C LEU A 106 -7.29 -19.95 12.81
N SER A 107 -6.03 -19.71 13.20
CA SER A 107 -5.46 -20.30 14.41
C SER A 107 -5.82 -19.55 15.68
N GLY A 108 -6.23 -18.29 15.55
CA GLY A 108 -6.39 -17.35 16.65
C GLY A 108 -7.05 -16.06 16.20
N LYS A 109 -7.22 -15.12 17.13
CA LYS A 109 -7.82 -13.83 16.84
C LYS A 109 -6.85 -12.99 16.01
N ILE A 110 -7.35 -12.39 14.93
CA ILE A 110 -6.63 -11.38 14.16
C ILE A 110 -6.39 -10.17 15.06
N SER A 111 -5.14 -9.74 15.14
CA SER A 111 -4.74 -8.58 15.94
C SER A 111 -5.26 -7.29 15.32
N ASP A 112 -5.58 -6.29 16.14
CA ASP A 112 -6.04 -4.97 15.68
C ASP A 112 -4.98 -4.22 14.84
N ASN A 113 -3.72 -4.68 14.89
CA ASN A 113 -2.62 -4.15 14.08
C ASN A 113 -2.63 -4.66 12.62
N SER A 114 -3.40 -5.71 12.34
CA SER A 114 -3.46 -6.36 11.02
C SER A 114 -4.06 -5.44 9.98
N ARG A 115 -3.53 -5.45 8.76
CA ARG A 115 -3.97 -4.56 7.67
C ARG A 115 -3.46 -5.01 6.31
N ILE A 116 -4.07 -4.47 5.26
CA ILE A 116 -3.51 -4.48 3.92
C ILE A 116 -2.69 -3.20 3.69
N ILE A 117 -1.58 -3.33 2.97
CA ILE A 117 -0.72 -2.23 2.53
C ILE A 117 -0.48 -2.41 1.03
N THR A 118 -0.88 -1.43 0.24
CA THR A 118 -0.70 -1.41 -1.22
C THR A 118 0.39 -0.42 -1.62
N SER A 119 0.90 -0.53 -2.85
CA SER A 119 1.75 0.51 -3.42
C SER A 119 1.08 1.89 -3.43
N ASP A 120 -0.24 1.93 -3.65
CA ASP A 120 -1.00 3.18 -3.69
C ASP A 120 -1.01 3.88 -2.33
N ASP A 121 -1.11 3.14 -1.22
CA ASP A 121 -1.02 3.71 0.13
C ASP A 121 0.32 4.42 0.35
N VAL A 122 1.40 3.81 -0.16
CA VAL A 122 2.76 4.36 -0.11
C VAL A 122 2.86 5.62 -0.97
N PHE A 123 2.32 5.59 -2.18
CA PHE A 123 2.33 6.74 -3.08
C PHE A 123 1.53 7.92 -2.51
N ASP A 124 0.33 7.69 -1.99
CA ASP A 124 -0.50 8.73 -1.37
C ASP A 124 0.21 9.39 -0.19
N ARG A 125 0.89 8.60 0.64
CA ARG A 125 1.70 9.14 1.74
C ARG A 125 2.80 10.07 1.25
N VAL A 126 3.52 9.67 0.19
CA VAL A 126 4.59 10.49 -0.41
C VAL A 126 4.01 11.78 -0.99
N LEU A 127 2.86 11.71 -1.66
CA LEU A 127 2.17 12.89 -2.20
C LEU A 127 1.73 13.84 -1.10
N ASP A 128 1.22 13.34 0.02
CA ASP A 128 0.82 14.16 1.14
C ASP A 128 2.00 14.90 1.80
N ILE A 129 3.15 14.25 1.93
CA ILE A 129 4.38 14.91 2.41
C ILE A 129 4.77 16.06 1.48
N ARG A 130 4.70 15.84 0.15
CA ARG A 130 5.01 16.89 -0.84
C ARG A 130 4.02 18.05 -0.75
N ARG A 131 2.71 17.77 -0.64
CA ARG A 131 1.67 18.79 -0.47
C ARG A 131 1.91 19.62 0.79
N LEU A 132 2.22 18.96 1.90
CA LEU A 132 2.53 19.64 3.16
C LEU A 132 3.75 20.55 3.04
N ASN A 133 4.83 20.08 2.43
CA ASN A 133 6.02 20.91 2.21
C ASN A 133 5.73 22.10 1.29
N GLN A 134 4.95 21.90 0.21
CA GLN A 134 4.53 22.99 -0.67
C GLN A 134 3.71 24.05 0.09
N CYS A 135 2.74 23.65 0.91
CA CYS A 135 1.98 24.59 1.73
C CYS A 135 2.88 25.37 2.72
N ILE A 136 3.91 24.73 3.28
CA ILE A 136 4.87 25.41 4.16
C ILE A 136 5.71 26.41 3.36
N ASP A 137 6.13 26.07 2.14
CA ASP A 137 6.91 26.95 1.27
C ASP A 137 6.09 28.13 0.75
N ASP A 138 4.82 27.92 0.37
CA ASP A 138 3.89 28.97 0.00
C ASP A 138 3.68 29.93 1.18
N ARG A 139 3.42 29.40 2.39
CA ARG A 139 3.29 30.22 3.60
C ARG A 139 4.59 30.96 3.95
N ARG A 140 5.75 30.37 3.64
CA ARG A 140 7.05 31.04 3.77
C ARG A 140 7.14 32.25 2.86
N ALA A 141 6.74 32.11 1.59
CA ALA A 141 6.73 33.20 0.61
C ALA A 141 5.76 34.31 1.02
N GLU A 142 4.56 33.97 1.52
CA GLU A 142 3.62 34.94 2.10
C GLU A 142 4.23 35.70 3.27
N LEU A 143 4.83 35.01 4.25
CA LEU A 143 5.46 35.65 5.41
C LEU A 143 6.63 36.57 5.01
N ILE A 144 7.38 36.19 3.97
CA ILE A 144 8.42 37.04 3.38
C ILE A 144 7.81 38.31 2.79
N GLY A 145 6.72 38.18 2.03
CA GLY A 145 5.97 39.31 1.48
C GLY A 145 5.41 40.23 2.55
N GLU A 146 4.73 39.66 3.56
CA GLU A 146 4.22 40.37 4.74
C GLU A 146 5.34 41.19 5.42
N TYR A 147 6.50 40.55 5.67
CA TYR A 147 7.65 41.18 6.31
C TYR A 147 8.23 42.35 5.48
N ILE A 148 8.38 42.19 4.17
CA ILE A 148 8.89 43.26 3.28
C ILE A 148 7.90 44.42 3.22
N THR A 149 6.61 44.13 3.13
CA THR A 149 5.54 45.13 3.01
C THR A 149 5.42 45.96 4.28
N GLU A 150 5.34 45.31 5.44
CA GLU A 150 5.22 45.99 6.74
C GLU A 150 6.48 46.77 7.12
N ARG A 151 7.65 46.42 6.58
CA ARG A 151 8.87 47.21 6.77
C ARG A 151 8.96 48.42 5.83
N ARG A 152 8.29 48.37 4.67
CA ARG A 152 8.25 49.46 3.68
C ARG A 152 7.16 50.51 3.97
N ASN A 153 6.05 50.12 4.57
CA ASN A 153 4.94 51.05 4.86
C ASN A 153 5.27 52.02 6.01
N GLU A 154 4.74 53.24 5.99
CA GLU A 154 4.82 54.17 7.13
C GLU A 154 3.91 53.72 8.29
N GLU A 155 4.20 54.16 9.52
CA GLU A 155 3.41 53.77 10.70
C GLU A 155 1.94 54.18 10.54
N PRO A 156 0.97 53.35 10.97
CA PRO A 156 -0.41 53.77 11.05
C PRO A 156 -0.50 54.91 12.07
N ASN A 157 -0.62 56.15 11.60
CA ASN A 157 -0.69 57.34 12.45
C ASN A 157 -2.03 57.48 13.21
N ASN A 158 -2.99 56.56 13.00
CA ASN A 158 -4.29 56.59 13.64
C ASN A 158 -4.74 55.16 14.00
N LEU A 159 -4.96 54.89 15.29
CA LEU A 159 -5.52 53.63 15.79
C LEU A 159 -7.03 53.80 15.96
N SER A 160 -7.80 53.45 14.94
CA SER A 160 -9.25 53.69 14.91
C SER A 160 -10.12 52.47 15.27
N GLY A 161 -9.50 51.29 15.47
CA GLY A 161 -10.21 50.06 15.87
C GLY A 161 -9.30 48.89 16.29
N LEU A 162 -9.93 47.74 16.59
CA LEU A 162 -9.24 46.51 17.03
C LEU A 162 -8.30 45.94 15.95
N GLU A 163 -8.69 46.05 14.68
CA GLU A 163 -7.91 45.59 13.53
C GLU A 163 -6.63 46.41 13.33
N ASP A 164 -6.69 47.73 13.54
CA ASP A 164 -5.53 48.62 13.50
C ASP A 164 -4.53 48.30 14.63
N TYR A 165 -5.02 47.92 15.80
CA TYR A 165 -4.18 47.51 16.93
C TYR A 165 -3.43 46.20 16.66
N ASP A 166 -4.11 45.20 16.10
CA ASP A 166 -3.46 43.94 15.72
C ASP A 166 -2.41 44.16 14.63
N ARG A 167 -2.71 45.01 13.64
CA ARG A 167 -1.75 45.41 12.60
C ARG A 167 -0.53 46.12 13.19
N TRP A 168 -0.75 47.09 14.09
CA TRP A 168 0.32 47.80 14.78
C TRP A 168 1.19 46.86 15.63
N LYS A 169 0.58 45.94 16.38
CA LYS A 169 1.29 44.93 17.17
C LYS A 169 2.12 43.99 16.29
N LYS A 170 1.59 43.59 15.13
CA LYS A 170 2.30 42.79 14.12
C LYS A 170 3.50 43.56 13.57
N ALA A 171 3.31 44.79 13.10
CA ALA A 171 4.37 45.65 12.56
C ALA A 171 5.47 45.95 13.59
N HIS A 172 5.09 46.26 14.84
CA HIS A 172 6.02 46.48 15.93
C HIS A 172 6.85 45.23 16.26
N SER A 173 6.24 44.04 16.23
CA SER A 173 6.95 42.77 16.43
C SER A 173 7.97 42.46 15.33
N MET A 174 7.69 42.85 14.08
CA MET A 174 8.56 42.66 12.90
C MET A 174 9.72 43.67 12.84
N ARG A 175 9.57 44.85 13.48
CA ARG A 175 10.55 45.95 13.46
C ARG A 175 11.51 45.96 14.66
N LYS A 176 11.41 45.04 15.62
CA LYS A 176 12.40 44.90 16.70
C LYS A 176 13.81 44.79 16.09
N LYS A 177 14.72 45.69 16.48
CA LYS A 177 16.10 45.83 15.94
C LYS A 177 16.94 44.54 15.93
N SER A 178 16.56 43.51 16.70
CA SER A 178 17.25 42.23 16.80
C SER A 178 16.64 41.09 15.97
N ALA A 179 15.45 41.25 15.38
CA ALA A 179 14.75 40.18 14.68
C ALA A 179 15.11 40.20 13.18
N THR A 180 15.97 39.28 12.75
CA THR A 180 16.23 39.08 11.32
C THR A 180 15.01 38.47 10.63
N GLN A 181 14.86 38.70 9.32
CA GLN A 181 13.80 38.08 8.52
C GLN A 181 13.74 36.55 8.73
N SER A 182 14.90 35.90 8.78
CA SER A 182 15.03 34.46 9.03
C SER A 182 14.55 34.04 10.42
N GLN A 183 14.79 34.83 11.47
CA GLN A 183 14.29 34.57 12.81
C GLN A 183 12.77 34.73 12.89
N TYR A 184 12.22 35.77 12.26
CA TYR A 184 10.77 36.00 12.21
C TYR A 184 10.04 34.85 11.49
N ILE A 185 10.55 34.42 10.33
CA ILE A 185 9.98 33.29 9.59
C ILE A 185 10.06 32.01 10.41
N ARG A 186 11.22 31.68 11.00
CA ARG A 186 11.39 30.45 11.82
C ARG A 186 10.50 30.43 13.07
N ALA A 187 10.18 31.58 13.64
CA ALA A 187 9.30 31.66 14.81
C ALA A 187 7.81 31.45 14.47
N ASN A 188 7.41 31.76 13.22
CA ASN A 188 6.00 31.76 12.79
C ASN A 188 5.67 30.68 11.76
N LEU A 189 6.65 29.88 11.34
CA LEU A 189 6.49 28.84 10.34
C LEU A 189 6.96 27.49 10.90
N ARG A 190 6.17 26.44 10.68
CA ARG A 190 6.59 25.07 10.96
C ARG A 190 7.71 24.67 9.98
N ARG A 191 8.61 23.79 10.41
CA ARG A 191 9.66 23.25 9.53
C ARG A 191 9.07 22.27 8.53
N ASN A 192 9.64 22.21 7.32
CA ASN A 192 9.33 21.17 6.34
C ASN A 192 9.56 19.80 7.00
N ALA A 193 8.73 18.82 6.63
CA ALA A 193 9.05 17.43 6.91
C ALA A 193 10.37 17.08 6.21
N GLU A 194 11.17 16.20 6.81
CA GLU A 194 12.44 15.77 6.20
C GLU A 194 12.22 15.38 4.74
N GLU A 195 12.92 16.07 3.84
CA GLU A 195 12.94 15.76 2.41
C GLU A 195 13.77 14.48 2.21
N ARG A 196 13.18 13.34 2.57
CA ARG A 196 13.69 12.02 2.20
C ARG A 196 13.44 11.80 0.71
N SER A 197 14.31 11.03 0.07
CA SER A 197 14.00 10.57 -1.29
C SER A 197 12.67 9.80 -1.30
N ASN A 198 12.00 9.75 -2.44
CA ASN A 198 10.70 9.04 -2.55
C ASN A 198 10.82 7.59 -2.06
N GLY A 199 11.92 6.91 -2.41
CA GLY A 199 12.19 5.55 -1.98
C GLY A 199 12.45 5.41 -0.47
N GLU A 200 13.06 6.40 0.18
CA GLU A 200 13.27 6.40 1.64
C GLU A 200 11.99 6.69 2.41
N SER A 201 11.14 7.58 1.88
CA SER A 201 9.80 7.83 2.41
C SER A 201 8.93 6.58 2.31
N ALA A 202 9.04 5.84 1.20
CA ALA A 202 8.36 4.58 0.99
C ALA A 202 8.78 3.49 1.98
N LEU A 203 10.09 3.30 2.20
CA LEU A 203 10.57 2.33 3.19
C LEU A 203 10.14 2.70 4.62
N ALA A 204 10.21 3.98 4.97
CA ALA A 204 9.77 4.47 6.27
C ALA A 204 8.29 4.18 6.52
N PHE A 205 7.45 4.28 5.48
CA PHE A 205 6.04 3.94 5.58
C PHE A 205 5.81 2.48 6.02
N PHE A 206 6.52 1.52 5.43
CA PHE A 206 6.40 0.12 5.86
C PHE A 206 6.82 -0.07 7.31
N VAL A 207 7.92 0.56 7.73
CA VAL A 207 8.42 0.47 9.11
C VAL A 207 7.43 1.09 10.11
N ASP A 208 6.79 2.21 9.76
CA ASP A 208 5.83 2.88 10.64
C ASP A 208 4.49 2.14 10.73
N ARG A 209 4.11 1.38 9.69
CA ARG A 209 2.81 0.71 9.59
C ARG A 209 2.82 -0.74 10.09
N ILE A 210 3.96 -1.41 9.98
CA ILE A 210 4.13 -2.79 10.41
C ILE A 210 4.54 -2.77 11.88
N ALA A 211 3.65 -3.26 12.73
CA ALA A 211 3.86 -3.44 14.15
C ALA A 211 3.97 -4.94 14.47
N ASP A 212 4.46 -5.26 15.67
CA ASP A 212 4.57 -6.65 16.10
C ASP A 212 3.21 -7.32 16.26
N GLY A 213 3.15 -8.62 15.95
CA GLY A 213 1.98 -9.46 16.20
C GLY A 213 0.76 -9.14 15.34
N GLY A 214 0.95 -8.82 14.06
CA GLY A 214 -0.13 -8.57 13.09
C GLY A 214 -0.11 -9.50 11.88
N LEU A 215 -1.26 -9.59 11.19
CA LEU A 215 -1.36 -10.15 9.84
C LEU A 215 -1.28 -9.01 8.82
N TYR A 216 -0.26 -9.04 7.96
CA TYR A 216 0.01 -8.01 6.96
C TYR A 216 -0.13 -8.58 5.55
N LEU A 217 -1.01 -7.95 4.77
CA LEU A 217 -1.14 -8.22 3.33
C LEU A 217 -0.40 -7.13 2.59
N LEU A 218 0.62 -7.47 1.80
CA LEU A 218 1.42 -6.50 1.05
C LEU A 218 1.18 -6.70 -0.45
N ASP A 219 0.68 -5.68 -1.15
CA ASP A 219 0.45 -5.75 -2.60
C ASP A 219 1.50 -4.91 -3.35
N GLU A 220 2.34 -5.61 -4.12
CA GLU A 220 3.43 -5.06 -4.93
C GLU A 220 4.27 -3.98 -4.21
N PRO A 221 4.80 -4.26 -3.00
CA PRO A 221 5.56 -3.28 -2.22
C PRO A 221 6.83 -2.79 -2.94
N GLU A 222 7.32 -3.52 -3.95
CA GLU A 222 8.44 -3.13 -4.80
C GLU A 222 8.20 -1.90 -5.67
N ASN A 223 6.95 -1.60 -6.05
CA ASN A 223 6.62 -0.56 -7.05
C ASN A 223 7.08 0.84 -6.64
N SER A 224 7.21 1.10 -5.33
CA SER A 224 7.64 2.39 -4.79
C SER A 224 9.07 2.38 -4.24
N LEU A 225 9.81 1.27 -4.40
CA LEU A 225 11.12 1.05 -3.76
C LEU A 225 12.25 0.84 -4.78
N SER A 226 13.40 1.47 -4.53
CA SER A 226 14.64 1.15 -5.25
C SER A 226 15.17 -0.24 -4.89
N PRO A 227 16.00 -0.90 -5.72
CA PRO A 227 16.53 -2.24 -5.42
C PRO A 227 17.20 -2.35 -4.04
N GLY A 228 17.98 -1.33 -3.64
CA GLY A 228 18.60 -1.28 -2.32
C GLY A 228 17.58 -1.21 -1.17
N ASN A 229 16.46 -0.50 -1.36
CA ASN A 229 15.39 -0.45 -0.37
C ASN A 229 14.51 -1.70 -0.37
N GLN A 230 14.34 -2.37 -1.51
CA GLN A 230 13.68 -3.69 -1.56
C GLN A 230 14.47 -4.71 -0.74
N MET A 231 15.81 -4.68 -0.81
CA MET A 231 16.67 -5.50 0.05
C MET A 231 16.53 -5.15 1.54
N ARG A 232 16.40 -3.86 1.90
CA ARG A 232 16.14 -3.45 3.28
C ARG A 232 14.77 -3.93 3.77
N LEU A 233 13.74 -3.80 2.94
CA LEU A 233 12.39 -4.28 3.23
C LEU A 233 12.39 -5.80 3.43
N LYS A 234 13.11 -6.55 2.59
CA LYS A 234 13.30 -8.00 2.75
C LYS A 234 13.80 -8.33 4.17
N TYR A 235 14.91 -7.74 4.60
CA TYR A 235 15.47 -8.02 5.92
C TYR A 235 14.54 -7.60 7.06
N PHE A 236 13.81 -6.50 6.88
CA PHE A 236 12.79 -6.06 7.84
C PHE A 236 11.65 -7.08 7.98
N ILE A 237 11.11 -7.58 6.87
CA ILE A 237 10.05 -8.61 6.87
C ILE A 237 10.55 -9.90 7.54
N GLU A 238 11.78 -10.33 7.24
CA GLU A 238 12.38 -11.52 7.87
C GLU A 238 12.50 -11.38 9.39
N ASP A 239 12.77 -10.17 9.89
CA ASP A 239 12.85 -9.90 11.32
C ASP A 239 11.45 -9.88 11.96
N CYS A 240 10.51 -9.15 11.37
CA CYS A 240 9.12 -9.09 11.84
C CYS A 240 8.43 -10.47 11.84
N ALA A 241 8.73 -11.33 10.87
CA ALA A 241 8.18 -12.69 10.81
C ALA A 241 8.59 -13.53 12.04
N ARG A 242 9.80 -13.29 12.59
CA ARG A 242 10.24 -13.91 13.86
C ARG A 242 9.50 -13.33 15.07
N SER A 243 9.08 -12.07 15.01
CA SER A 243 8.34 -11.35 16.06
C SER A 243 6.83 -11.59 16.04
N ARG A 244 6.40 -12.79 15.61
CA ARG A 244 4.98 -13.21 15.55
C ARG A 244 4.12 -12.47 14.52
N CYS A 245 4.72 -11.83 13.52
CA CYS A 245 3.95 -11.33 12.37
C CYS A 245 3.72 -12.43 11.34
N GLN A 246 2.61 -12.33 10.61
CA GLN A 246 2.34 -13.14 9.44
C GLN A 246 2.24 -12.22 8.22
N PHE A 247 2.92 -12.60 7.13
CA PHE A 247 2.94 -11.85 5.88
C PHE A 247 2.34 -12.66 4.74
N ILE A 248 1.45 -12.01 3.97
CA ILE A 248 0.94 -12.52 2.70
C ILE A 248 1.26 -11.46 1.66
N ILE A 249 2.15 -11.77 0.73
CA ILE A 249 2.77 -10.78 -0.17
C ILE A 249 2.44 -11.12 -1.62
N SER A 250 1.97 -10.16 -2.39
CA SER A 250 1.91 -10.22 -3.85
C SER A 250 3.15 -9.49 -4.37
N THR A 251 3.99 -10.18 -5.14
CA THR A 251 5.21 -9.58 -5.68
C THR A 251 5.69 -10.33 -6.91
N HIS A 252 6.34 -9.60 -7.81
CA HIS A 252 7.14 -10.15 -8.91
C HIS A 252 8.64 -9.88 -8.69
N SER A 253 9.00 -9.16 -7.62
CA SER A 253 10.39 -8.78 -7.34
C SER A 253 11.23 -10.00 -6.91
N PRO A 254 12.33 -10.31 -7.62
CA PRO A 254 13.25 -11.37 -7.22
C PRO A 254 13.80 -11.17 -5.79
N PHE A 255 13.95 -9.91 -5.35
CA PHE A 255 14.46 -9.60 -4.01
C PHE A 255 13.51 -10.08 -2.92
N LEU A 256 12.19 -9.91 -3.10
CA LEU A 256 11.18 -10.36 -2.14
C LEU A 256 10.86 -11.84 -2.29
N LEU A 257 10.88 -12.38 -3.51
CA LEU A 257 10.77 -13.83 -3.74
C LEU A 257 11.87 -14.62 -3.02
N SER A 258 13.04 -14.01 -2.82
CA SER A 258 14.17 -14.60 -2.08
C SER A 258 14.05 -14.55 -0.54
N LEU A 259 12.88 -14.19 0.02
CA LEU A 259 12.60 -14.20 1.46
C LEU A 259 12.80 -15.61 2.05
N ARG A 260 13.49 -15.69 3.19
CA ARG A 260 13.75 -16.98 3.85
C ARG A 260 12.46 -17.62 4.36
N TYR A 261 12.35 -18.94 4.14
CA TYR A 261 11.20 -19.76 4.56
C TYR A 261 9.85 -19.31 3.96
N ALA A 262 9.88 -18.54 2.88
CA ALA A 262 8.67 -18.12 2.19
C ALA A 262 8.04 -19.29 1.43
N LYS A 263 6.73 -19.46 1.61
CA LYS A 263 5.93 -20.37 0.77
C LYS A 263 5.42 -19.60 -0.44
N ILE A 264 5.87 -19.97 -1.64
CA ILE A 264 5.57 -19.23 -2.87
C ILE A 264 4.55 -19.99 -3.69
N TYR A 265 3.41 -19.36 -3.96
CA TYR A 265 2.39 -19.84 -4.89
C TYR A 265 2.57 -19.17 -6.24
N ASP A 266 2.71 -19.99 -7.28
CA ASP A 266 2.84 -19.53 -8.66
C ASP A 266 1.45 -19.51 -9.32
N LEU A 267 0.91 -18.30 -9.53
CA LEU A 267 -0.41 -18.07 -10.13
C LEU A 267 -0.43 -18.17 -11.66
N ASP A 268 0.73 -18.31 -12.30
CA ASP A 268 0.83 -18.52 -13.75
C ASP A 268 0.75 -20.01 -14.10
N THR A 269 1.07 -20.88 -13.15
CA THR A 269 0.88 -22.34 -13.31
C THR A 269 -0.61 -22.72 -13.24
N VAL A 270 -1.02 -23.63 -14.11
CA VAL A 270 -2.37 -24.22 -14.11
C VAL A 270 -2.25 -25.75 -14.01
N PRO A 271 -2.70 -26.37 -12.91
CA PRO A 271 -3.27 -25.75 -11.71
C PRO A 271 -2.24 -24.94 -10.93
N VAL A 272 -2.69 -23.99 -10.10
CA VAL A 272 -1.81 -23.20 -9.23
C VAL A 272 -1.08 -24.13 -8.26
N THR A 273 0.24 -24.05 -8.24
CA THR A 273 1.09 -24.88 -7.37
C THR A 273 2.06 -24.05 -6.54
N VAL A 274 2.65 -24.69 -5.52
CA VAL A 274 3.71 -24.09 -4.73
C VAL A 274 5.03 -24.28 -5.49
N ALA A 275 5.73 -23.19 -5.77
CA ALA A 275 7.03 -23.25 -6.42
C ALA A 275 8.07 -23.90 -5.48
N PRO A 276 8.87 -24.87 -5.95
CA PRO A 276 9.87 -25.55 -5.11
C PRO A 276 11.02 -24.63 -4.71
N SER A 277 11.38 -23.69 -5.59
CA SER A 277 12.38 -22.66 -5.34
C SER A 277 12.00 -21.38 -6.09
N TRP A 278 12.30 -20.24 -5.50
CA TRP A 278 12.13 -18.95 -6.17
C TRP A 278 13.03 -18.81 -7.41
N THR A 279 14.15 -19.53 -7.46
CA THR A 279 15.07 -19.54 -8.61
C THR A 279 14.51 -20.26 -9.84
N ASP A 280 13.47 -21.07 -9.66
CA ASP A 280 12.84 -21.83 -10.74
C ASP A 280 11.71 -21.06 -11.44
N LEU A 281 11.25 -19.96 -10.83
CA LEU A 281 10.21 -19.10 -11.38
C LEU A 281 10.69 -18.47 -12.71
N GLU A 282 9.82 -18.46 -13.71
CA GLU A 282 10.13 -17.96 -15.06
C GLU A 282 10.62 -16.51 -15.02
N GLY A 283 9.92 -15.63 -14.30
CA GLY A 283 10.32 -14.23 -14.15
C GLY A 283 11.73 -14.06 -13.55
N VAL A 284 12.12 -14.93 -12.60
CA VAL A 284 13.47 -14.88 -12.00
C VAL A 284 14.54 -15.40 -12.98
N ARG A 285 14.21 -16.42 -13.78
CA ARG A 285 15.10 -16.94 -14.82
C ARG A 285 15.40 -15.88 -15.88
N VAL A 286 14.41 -15.08 -16.27
CA VAL A 286 14.62 -13.96 -17.20
C VAL A 286 15.67 -12.97 -16.66
N TYR A 287 15.58 -12.56 -15.39
CA TYR A 287 16.60 -11.70 -14.79
C TYR A 287 17.98 -12.36 -14.76
N ARG A 288 18.05 -13.63 -14.37
CA ARG A 288 19.31 -14.38 -14.33
C ARG A 288 19.95 -14.44 -15.72
N ASP A 289 19.19 -14.80 -16.73
CA ASP A 289 19.69 -14.98 -18.09
C ASP A 289 20.15 -13.64 -18.68
N PHE A 290 19.43 -12.55 -18.39
CA PHE A 290 19.85 -11.19 -18.74
C PHE A 290 21.19 -10.80 -18.11
N PHE A 291 21.38 -11.04 -16.81
CA PHE A 291 22.64 -10.71 -16.13
C PHE A 291 23.79 -11.65 -16.55
N ALA A 292 23.51 -12.92 -16.84
CA ALA A 292 24.50 -13.86 -17.35
C ALA A 292 24.99 -13.48 -18.76
N GLU A 293 24.11 -12.96 -19.62
CA GLU A 293 24.48 -12.47 -20.96
C GLU A 293 25.43 -11.27 -20.88
N HIS A 294 25.30 -10.43 -19.86
CA HIS A 294 26.11 -9.22 -19.66
C HIS A 294 27.20 -9.43 -18.58
N GLU A 295 27.52 -10.67 -18.20
CA GLU A 295 28.48 -10.94 -17.12
C GLU A 295 29.86 -10.33 -17.42
N GLU A 296 30.27 -10.33 -18.69
CA GLU A 296 31.53 -9.72 -19.15
C GLU A 296 31.57 -8.19 -19.04
N ASP A 297 30.41 -7.51 -18.97
CA ASP A 297 30.33 -6.06 -18.80
C ASP A 297 30.54 -5.63 -17.34
N PHE A 298 30.24 -6.53 -16.39
CA PHE A 298 30.51 -6.34 -14.98
C PHE A 298 31.98 -6.70 -14.72
N GLY A 299 32.89 -5.80 -15.11
CA GLY A 299 34.32 -5.99 -14.85
C GLY A 299 34.59 -6.35 -13.39
N ASP A 300 35.38 -7.41 -13.18
CA ASP A 300 35.87 -7.86 -11.87
C ASP A 300 36.61 -6.76 -11.08
#